data_AF-A0A3Q2NQK0-F1
#
_entry.id   AF-A0A3Q2NQK0-F1
#
_cell.length_a   1.000
_cell.length_b   1.000
_cell.length_c   1.000
_cell.angle_alpha   90.00
_cell.angle_beta   90.00
_cell.angle_gamma   90.00
#
_symmetry.space_group_name_H-M   'P 1'
#
loop_
_entity.id
_entity.type
_entity.pdbx_description
1 polymer ?
#
loop_
_entity_poly.entity_id
_entity_poly.type
_entity_poly.pdbx_seq_one_letter_code
_entity_poly.pdbx_strand_id
1 'polypeptide(L)'
;MSIISIVAREILDSRGNPTVEVDLRTEKGLFRAAVPSGASTGIYEALELRDGDKSRFKGKGVLKAVGHINDTLAPALIASVSH
;
A
#
# COMPACT_ATOMS: atom_id res chain seq x y z
N MET A 1 -3.88 5.94 21.40
CA MET A 1 -4.13 4.57 20.91
C MET A 1 -2.98 4.21 20.01
N SER A 2 -2.08 3.34 20.45
CA SER A 2 -0.82 3.06 19.79
C SER A 2 -0.98 2.11 18.61
N ILE A 3 -0.24 2.39 17.54
CA ILE A 3 -0.09 1.49 16.39
C ILE A 3 1.01 0.48 16.76
N ILE A 4 0.71 -0.81 16.69
CA ILE A 4 1.65 -1.89 17.03
C ILE A 4 2.45 -2.30 15.80
N SER A 5 1.78 -2.47 14.67
CA SER A 5 2.44 -2.81 13.40
C SER A 5 1.61 -2.38 12.20
N ILE A 6 2.31 -2.10 11.10
CA ILE A 6 1.74 -1.86 9.78
C ILE A 6 2.51 -2.74 8.80
N VAL A 7 1.80 -3.53 8.00
CA VAL A 7 2.40 -4.41 6.99
C VAL A 7 1.61 -4.30 5.69
N ALA A 8 2.28 -3.95 4.60
CA ALA A 8 1.73 -3.92 3.25
C ALA A 8 2.13 -5.14 2.43
N ARG A 9 1.26 -5.54 1.51
CA ARG A 9 1.47 -6.63 0.55
C ARG A 9 0.85 -6.29 -0.81
N GLU A 10 1.36 -6.95 -1.86
CA GLU A 10 0.78 -6.91 -3.20
C GLU A 10 -0.30 -7.99 -3.32
N ILE A 11 -1.52 -7.59 -3.71
CA ILE A 11 -2.66 -8.48 -4.02
C ILE A 11 -3.16 -8.20 -5.44
N LEU A 12 -4.16 -8.96 -5.92
CA LEU A 12 -4.77 -8.74 -7.24
C LEU A 12 -6.16 -8.13 -7.12
N ASP A 13 -6.45 -7.15 -7.99
CA ASP A 13 -7.78 -6.57 -8.15
C ASP A 13 -8.73 -7.47 -8.96
N SER A 14 -9.99 -7.03 -9.12
CA SER A 14 -11.01 -7.76 -9.90
C SER A 14 -10.69 -7.93 -11.39
N ARG A 15 -9.70 -7.18 -11.92
CA ARG A 15 -9.22 -7.24 -13.30
C ARG A 15 -7.88 -7.98 -13.41
N GLY A 16 -7.39 -8.59 -12.32
CA GLY A 16 -6.11 -9.30 -12.26
C GLY A 16 -4.88 -8.38 -12.29
N ASN A 17 -5.00 -7.08 -12.05
CA ASN A 17 -3.85 -6.19 -11.90
C ASN A 17 -3.42 -6.11 -10.43
N PRO A 18 -2.11 -5.97 -10.16
CA PRO A 18 -1.62 -5.77 -8.80
C PRO A 18 -2.20 -4.51 -8.14
N THR A 19 -2.49 -4.59 -6.85
CA THR A 19 -2.84 -3.46 -5.98
C THR A 19 -2.30 -3.69 -4.57
N VAL A 20 -2.30 -2.63 -3.75
CA VAL A 20 -1.77 -2.67 -2.39
C VAL A 20 -2.87 -3.01 -1.40
N GLU A 21 -2.55 -3.91 -0.47
CA GLU A 21 -3.32 -4.16 0.74
C GLU A 21 -2.46 -3.91 1.98
N VAL A 22 -3.03 -3.28 3.00
CA VAL A 22 -2.36 -2.95 4.26
C VAL A 22 -3.10 -3.57 5.43
N ASP A 23 -2.32 -4.20 6.29
CA ASP A 23 -2.71 -4.66 7.63
C ASP A 23 -2.17 -3.72 8.69
N LEU A 24 -3.05 -3.16 9.51
CA LEU A 24 -2.72 -2.33 10.67
C LEU A 24 -3.16 -3.06 11.94
N ARG A 25 -2.25 -3.23 12.88
CA ARG A 25 -2.53 -3.86 14.19
C ARG A 25 -2.48 -2.84 15.30
N THR A 26 -3.49 -2.88 16.17
CA THR A 26 -3.51 -2.18 17.46
C THR A 26 -3.89 -3.17 18.57
N GLU A 27 -3.94 -2.70 19.81
CA GLU A 27 -4.46 -3.49 20.94
C GLU A 27 -5.92 -3.92 20.75
N LYS A 28 -6.69 -3.19 19.93
CA LYS A 28 -8.09 -3.51 19.62
C LYS A 28 -8.25 -4.57 18.54
N GLY A 29 -7.18 -4.94 17.85
CA GLY A 29 -7.21 -5.98 16.82
C GLY A 29 -6.53 -5.58 15.51
N LEU A 30 -6.85 -6.35 14.47
CA LEU A 30 -6.33 -6.22 13.12
C LEU A 30 -7.35 -5.50 12.22
N PHE A 31 -6.88 -4.48 11.53
CA PHE A 31 -7.65 -3.68 10.57
C PHE A 31 -6.99 -3.83 9.20
N ARG A 32 -7.76 -4.26 8.20
CA ARG A 32 -7.27 -4.51 6.83
C ARG A 32 -7.97 -3.58 5.84
N ALA A 33 -7.19 -3.01 4.93
CA ALA A 33 -7.71 -2.21 3.84
C ALA A 33 -6.96 -2.51 2.54
N ALA A 34 -7.71 -2.66 1.44
CA ALA A 34 -7.18 -2.80 0.09
C ALA A 34 -7.56 -1.59 -0.76
N VAL A 35 -6.64 -1.13 -1.61
CA VAL A 35 -6.85 0.05 -2.46
C VAL A 35 -7.45 -0.39 -3.81
N PRO A 36 -8.54 0.23 -4.31
CA PRO A 36 -9.03 -0.03 -5.65
C PRO A 36 -8.02 0.46 -6.69
N SER A 37 -7.86 -0.27 -7.79
CA SER A 37 -6.98 0.18 -8.88
C SER A 37 -7.64 1.32 -9.66
N GLY A 38 -6.99 2.48 -9.64
CA GLY A 38 -7.40 3.63 -10.44
C GLY A 38 -7.05 3.44 -11.92
N ALA A 39 -7.80 4.12 -12.78
CA ALA A 39 -7.32 4.48 -14.11
C ALA A 39 -7.15 6.00 -14.10
N SER A 40 -6.21 6.49 -13.28
CA SER A 40 -6.05 7.93 -13.06
C SER A 40 -5.56 8.57 -14.36
N THR A 41 -6.43 9.36 -14.98
CA THR A 41 -6.17 10.11 -16.21
C THR A 41 -6.31 11.62 -16.00
N GLY A 42 -6.72 12.05 -14.81
CA GLY A 42 -6.86 13.45 -14.46
C GLY A 42 -5.54 14.11 -14.06
N ILE A 43 -5.26 15.29 -14.60
CA ILE A 43 -4.04 16.08 -14.28
C ILE A 43 -4.02 16.63 -12.85
N TYR A 44 -5.16 16.58 -12.15
CA TYR A 44 -5.32 17.07 -10.77
C TYR A 44 -5.53 15.92 -9.77
N GLU A 45 -5.41 14.66 -10.20
CA GLU A 45 -5.61 13.51 -9.34
C GLU A 45 -4.31 13.08 -8.65
N ALA A 46 -4.45 12.45 -7.49
CA ALA A 46 -3.33 11.76 -6.85
C ALA A 46 -2.94 10.54 -7.70
N LEU A 47 -1.71 10.56 -8.21
CA LEU A 47 -1.20 9.50 -9.07
C LEU A 47 -0.76 8.28 -8.26
N GLU A 48 -1.23 7.10 -8.67
CA GLU A 48 -0.78 5.83 -8.09
C GLU A 48 0.66 5.49 -8.52
N LEU A 49 1.41 4.86 -7.61
CA LEU A 49 2.78 4.44 -7.87
C LEU A 49 2.81 3.01 -8.45
N ARG A 50 3.26 2.88 -9.69
CA ARG A 50 3.47 1.59 -10.39
C ARG A 50 4.95 1.29 -10.56
N ASP A 51 5.29 0.00 -10.60
CA ASP A 51 6.68 -0.47 -10.73
C ASP A 51 7.30 -0.09 -12.08
N GLY A 52 6.50 -0.13 -13.15
CA GLY A 52 6.95 0.12 -14.53
C GLY A 52 7.73 -1.04 -15.17
N ASP A 53 7.97 -2.12 -14.43
CA ASP A 53 8.66 -3.31 -14.92
C ASP A 53 7.77 -4.12 -15.88
N LYS A 54 8.03 -4.01 -17.18
CA LYS A 54 7.26 -4.70 -18.21
C LYS A 54 7.28 -6.22 -18.11
N SER A 55 8.28 -6.80 -17.43
CA SER A 55 8.37 -8.25 -17.22
C SER A 55 7.36 -8.76 -16.18
N ARG A 56 6.87 -7.90 -15.29
CA ARG A 56 5.88 -8.21 -14.26
C ARG A 56 4.57 -7.47 -14.49
N PHE A 57 3.47 -8.22 -14.65
CA PHE A 57 2.13 -7.65 -14.79
C PHE A 57 2.03 -6.51 -15.81
N LYS A 58 2.80 -6.58 -16.91
CA LYS A 58 2.86 -5.55 -17.96
C LYS A 58 3.22 -4.14 -17.43
N GLY A 59 4.06 -4.05 -16.40
CA GLY A 59 4.46 -2.77 -15.79
C GLY A 59 3.55 -2.30 -14.65
N LYS A 60 2.49 -3.04 -14.32
CA LYS A 60 1.49 -2.64 -13.32
C LYS A 60 1.75 -3.15 -11.90
N GLY A 61 2.90 -3.77 -11.65
CA GLY A 61 3.33 -4.15 -10.30
C GLY A 61 3.31 -2.95 -9.33
N VAL A 62 3.22 -3.24 -8.03
CA VAL A 62 3.17 -2.24 -6.96
C VAL A 62 4.18 -2.51 -5.83
N LEU A 63 5.24 -3.28 -6.09
CA LEU A 63 6.24 -3.61 -5.08
C LEU A 63 6.97 -2.37 -4.56
N LYS A 64 7.19 -1.34 -5.39
CA LYS A 64 7.74 -0.07 -4.94
C LYS A 64 6.83 0.61 -3.92
N ALA A 65 5.52 0.62 -4.17
CA ALA A 65 4.54 1.17 -3.24
C ALA A 65 4.50 0.39 -1.92
N VAL A 66 4.55 -0.94 -2.00
CA VAL A 66 4.64 -1.81 -0.82
C VAL A 66 5.91 -1.53 -0.01
N GLY A 67 7.06 -1.39 -0.68
CA GLY A 67 8.34 -1.04 -0.03
C GLY A 67 8.28 0.31 0.67
N HIS A 68 7.74 1.35 0.03
CA HIS A 68 7.56 2.65 0.67
C HIS A 68 6.69 2.58 1.94
N ILE A 69 5.64 1.75 1.95
CA ILE A 69 4.80 1.58 3.14
C ILE A 69 5.59 0.88 4.24
N ASN A 70 6.23 -0.25 3.94
CA ASN A 70 6.90 -1.08 4.94
C ASN A 70 8.17 -0.42 5.50
N ASP A 71 8.95 0.23 4.65
CA ASP A 71 10.30 0.68 5.01
C ASP A 71 10.33 2.15 5.44
N THR A 72 9.33 2.95 5.04
CA THR A 72 9.31 4.41 5.32
C THR A 72 8.10 4.82 6.15
N LEU A 73 6.88 4.53 5.70
CA LEU A 73 5.67 5.00 6.37
C LEU A 73 5.41 4.26 7.68
N ALA A 74 5.57 2.93 7.70
CA ALA A 74 5.28 2.11 8.86
C ALA A 74 6.14 2.49 10.09
N PRO A 75 7.49 2.59 9.99
CA PRO A 75 8.31 3.02 11.13
C PRO A 75 7.96 4.44 11.60
N ALA A 76 7.71 5.37 10.68
CA ALA A 76 7.40 6.75 11.02
C ALA A 76 6.07 6.89 11.77
N LEU A 77 5.04 6.15 11.36
CA LEU A 77 3.72 6.17 12.01
C LEU A 77 3.70 5.43 13.34
N ILE A 78 4.46 4.35 13.48
CA ILE A 78 4.59 3.65 14.77
C ILE A 78 5.29 4.58 15.78
N ALA A 79 6.34 5.29 15.36
CA ALA A 79 7.06 6.23 16.21
C ALA A 79 6.19 7.44 16.63
N SER A 80 5.38 7.99 15.73
CA SER A 80 4.61 9.22 16.00
C SER A 80 3.48 9.05 17.02
N VAL A 81 2.97 7.84 17.20
CA VAL A 81 1.84 7.54 18.11
C VAL A 81 2.31 6.91 19.43
N SER A 82 3.62 6.80 19.64
CA SER A 82 4.23 6.24 20.84
C SER A 82 4.53 7.29 21.93
N HIS A 83 3.81 8.43 21.92
CA HIS A 83 3.89 9.49 22.94
C HIS A 83 2.59 9.62 23.71
#